data_AF-A0A4S2EIT5-F1
#
_entry.id   AF-A0A4S2EIT5-F1
#
_cell.length_a   1.000
_cell.length_b   1.000
_cell.length_c   1.000
_cell.angle_alpha   90.00
_cell.angle_beta   90.00
_cell.angle_gamma   90.00
#
_symmetry.space_group_name_H-M   'P 1'
#
loop_
_entity.id
_entity.type
_entity.pdbx_description
1 polymer ?
#
loop_
_entity_poly.entity_id
_entity_poly.type
_entity_poly.pdbx_seq_one_letter_code
_entity_poly.pdbx_strand_id
1 'polypeptide(L)'
;MPKENDKQIKVKDLTKMTLDKWKGNKTYDAFITEMLTYFEITGINPGSKIATPLVAVESQATRVIQVVRGIEKDQSVYLKSILDHVKRLSGSPVAPEVPAGFNPDEYIHINKVQELTGEMDKITQENAQAKGEIRKLQTELEIERKKAPEGSGQVNTKVILEILDILDEKKQTSTFDLDSYRIDKSTFDKYIARLKSELKK
;
A
#
# COMPACT_ATOMS: atom_id res chain seq x y z
N MET A 1 35.34 33.79 10.91
CA MET A 1 34.87 32.44 11.27
C MET A 1 35.45 32.10 12.64
N PRO A 2 34.63 31.74 13.64
CA PRO A 2 35.17 31.33 14.93
C PRO A 2 36.03 30.07 14.71
N LYS A 3 37.24 30.07 15.26
CA LYS A 3 38.11 28.88 15.26
C LYS A 3 37.48 27.85 16.19
N GLU A 4 37.05 26.71 15.66
CA GLU A 4 36.72 25.55 16.48
C GLU A 4 38.01 25.09 17.17
N ASN A 5 38.10 25.41 18.46
CA ASN A 5 39.15 24.86 19.30
C ASN A 5 38.62 23.53 19.84
N ASP A 6 39.22 22.43 19.40
CA ASP A 6 38.92 21.10 19.92
C ASP A 6 39.14 21.07 21.44
N LYS A 7 38.06 20.81 22.19
CA LYS A 7 38.10 20.65 23.64
C LYS A 7 37.98 19.17 23.99
N GLN A 8 38.82 18.71 24.92
CA GLN A 8 38.78 17.32 25.38
C GLN A 8 37.78 17.14 26.53
N ILE A 9 36.90 16.16 26.40
CA ILE A 9 35.98 15.72 27.45
C ILE A 9 36.48 14.38 27.99
N LYS A 10 36.76 14.30 29.29
CA LYS A 10 37.11 13.04 29.96
C LYS A 10 35.83 12.36 30.44
N VAL A 11 35.65 11.10 30.08
CA VAL A 11 34.52 10.26 30.48
C VAL A 11 35.02 8.97 31.12
N LYS A 12 34.17 8.33 31.93
CA LYS A 12 34.46 6.98 32.47
C LYS A 12 34.38 5.94 31.35
N ASP A 13 35.09 4.83 31.51
CA ASP A 13 35.14 3.75 30.52
C ASP A 13 33.76 3.22 30.15
N LEU A 14 32.88 3.03 31.14
CA LEU A 14 31.50 2.57 30.89
C LEU A 14 30.70 3.55 30.00
N THR A 15 30.89 4.86 30.22
CA THR A 15 30.25 5.90 29.41
C THR A 15 30.80 5.87 28.00
N LYS A 16 32.11 5.71 27.83
CA LYS A 16 32.75 5.55 26.51
C LYS A 16 32.22 4.32 25.78
N MET A 17 32.17 3.16 26.43
CA MET A 17 31.63 1.92 25.84
C MET A 17 30.18 2.07 25.40
N THR A 18 29.39 2.79 26.18
CA THR A 18 28.00 3.09 25.83
C THR A 18 27.95 4.00 24.59
N LEU A 19 28.73 5.08 24.57
CA LEU A 19 28.84 5.96 23.40
C LEU A 19 29.30 5.19 22.14
N ASP A 20 30.25 4.26 22.27
CA ASP A 20 30.70 3.40 21.17
C ASP A 20 29.59 2.53 20.61
N LYS A 21 28.75 1.97 21.47
CA LYS A 21 27.59 1.18 21.07
C LYS A 21 26.54 2.00 20.32
N TRP A 22 26.27 3.23 20.78
CA TRP A 22 25.16 4.03 20.26
C TRP A 22 25.54 4.97 19.09
N LYS A 23 26.79 5.47 19.03
CA LYS A 23 27.21 6.37 17.95
C LYS A 23 27.25 5.68 16.57
N GLY A 24 27.40 4.35 16.55
CA GLY A 24 27.61 3.58 15.33
C GLY A 24 28.83 4.10 14.54
N ASN A 25 28.60 4.44 13.27
CA ASN A 25 29.65 4.93 12.37
C ASN A 25 29.94 6.44 12.50
N LYS A 26 29.23 7.17 13.38
CA LYS A 26 29.41 8.62 13.55
C LYS A 26 30.62 8.93 14.44
N THR A 27 31.16 10.14 14.32
CA THR A 27 32.13 10.67 15.30
C THR A 27 31.43 10.92 16.64
N TYR A 28 32.17 10.92 17.74
CA TYR A 28 31.57 11.22 19.06
C TYR A 28 30.95 12.61 19.08
N ASP A 29 31.62 13.59 18.47
CA ASP A 29 31.15 14.96 18.41
C ASP A 29 29.81 15.09 17.66
N ALA A 30 29.69 14.47 16.48
CA ALA A 30 28.45 14.47 15.71
C ALA A 30 27.31 13.78 16.47
N PHE A 31 27.59 12.66 17.14
CA PHE A 31 26.59 11.94 17.91
C PHE A 31 26.14 12.70 19.16
N ILE A 32 27.08 13.32 19.90
CA ILE A 32 26.78 14.14 21.07
C ILE A 32 25.98 15.38 20.65
N THR A 33 26.35 16.03 19.55
CA THR A 33 25.61 17.19 19.02
C THR A 33 24.17 16.83 18.65
N GLU A 34 23.96 15.66 18.02
CA GLU A 34 22.62 15.15 17.71
C GLU A 34 21.80 14.88 18.98
N MET A 35 22.41 14.30 20.02
CA MET A 35 21.74 14.11 21.31
C MET A 35 21.36 15.43 21.96
N LEU A 36 22.26 16.42 21.96
CA LEU A 36 21.97 17.75 22.51
C LEU A 36 20.85 18.45 21.73
N THR A 37 20.92 18.40 20.40
CA THR A 37 19.88 18.93 19.51
C THR A 37 18.53 18.25 19.78
N TYR A 38 18.51 16.93 20.01
CA TYR A 38 17.30 16.21 20.36
C TYR A 38 16.69 16.74 21.66
N PHE A 39 17.48 16.98 22.70
CA PHE A 39 16.99 17.56 23.96
C PHE A 39 16.48 18.98 23.78
N GLU A 40 17.14 19.81 22.98
CA GLU A 40 16.70 21.17 22.67
C GLU A 40 15.38 21.20 21.90
N ILE A 41 15.24 20.38 20.86
CA ILE A 41 14.02 20.33 20.02
C ILE A 41 12.84 19.75 20.81
N THR A 42 13.07 18.69 21.58
CA THR A 42 11.99 17.99 22.29
C THR A 42 11.65 18.62 23.64
N GLY A 43 12.50 19.50 24.17
CA GLY A 43 12.37 20.05 25.51
C GLY A 43 12.56 19.02 26.63
N ILE A 44 13.03 17.81 26.31
CA ILE A 44 13.26 16.74 27.29
C ILE A 44 14.54 17.07 28.05
N ASN A 45 14.43 17.24 29.38
CA ASN A 45 15.58 17.44 30.24
C ASN A 45 16.12 16.07 30.74
N PRO A 46 17.36 15.67 30.40
CA PRO A 46 17.97 14.41 30.83
C PRO A 46 18.10 14.27 32.35
N GLY A 47 18.13 15.39 33.07
CA GLY A 47 18.18 15.43 34.53
C GLY A 47 16.80 15.39 35.21
N SER A 48 15.72 15.53 34.45
CA SER A 48 14.36 15.48 35.00
C SER A 48 13.90 14.03 35.17
N LYS A 49 13.38 13.68 36.35
CA LYS A 49 12.68 12.39 36.58
C LYS A 49 11.27 12.39 35.96
N ILE A 50 11.03 13.21 34.94
CA ILE A 50 9.70 13.36 34.35
C ILE A 50 9.54 12.24 33.33
N ALA A 51 8.41 11.55 33.48
CA ALA A 51 7.98 10.45 32.63
C ALA A 51 8.17 10.78 31.15
N THR A 52 8.68 9.81 30.38
CA THR A 52 8.92 9.93 28.95
C THR A 52 7.67 10.45 28.22
N PRO A 53 7.80 11.16 27.09
CA PRO A 53 6.65 11.69 26.33
C PRO A 53 5.55 10.65 26.05
N LEU A 54 5.93 9.38 25.89
CA LEU A 54 5.00 8.26 25.73
C LEU A 54 4.06 8.09 26.93
N VAL A 55 4.60 8.13 28.16
CA VAL A 55 3.82 7.98 29.39
C VAL A 55 2.91 9.18 29.62
N ALA A 56 3.34 10.38 29.20
CA ALA A 56 2.49 11.58 29.24
C ALA A 56 1.28 11.46 28.30
N VAL A 57 1.49 10.94 27.08
CA VAL A 57 0.40 10.67 26.11
C VAL A 57 -0.56 9.59 26.63
N GLU A 58 -0.06 8.50 27.21
CA GLU A 58 -0.90 7.44 27.80
C GLU A 58 -1.75 7.96 28.97
N SER A 59 -1.17 8.81 29.83
CA SER A 59 -1.89 9.46 30.93
C SER A 59 -2.98 10.41 30.42
N GLN A 60 -2.69 11.17 29.36
CA GLN A 60 -3.66 12.06 28.73
C GLN A 60 -4.80 11.29 28.07
N ALA A 61 -4.49 10.21 27.33
CA ALA A 61 -5.50 9.34 26.74
C ALA A 61 -6.41 8.71 27.81
N THR A 62 -5.82 8.24 28.92
CA THR A 62 -6.58 7.72 30.07
C THR A 62 -7.55 8.75 30.65
N ARG A 63 -7.12 10.01 30.76
CA ARG A 63 -7.96 11.11 31.24
C ARG A 63 -9.13 11.39 30.29
N VAL A 64 -8.88 11.41 28.97
CA VAL A 64 -9.93 11.62 27.96
C VAL A 64 -10.98 10.51 28.03
N ILE A 65 -10.55 9.25 28.16
CA ILE A 65 -11.46 8.10 28.29
C ILE A 65 -12.35 8.24 29.54
N GLN A 66 -11.79 8.69 30.67
CA GLN A 66 -12.57 8.91 31.89
C GLN A 66 -13.61 10.02 31.73
N VAL A 67 -13.26 11.12 31.06
CA VAL A 67 -14.20 12.22 30.80
C VAL A 67 -15.34 11.77 29.88
N VAL A 68 -15.03 11.07 28.79
CA VAL A 68 -16.05 10.53 27.87
C VAL A 68 -16.98 9.58 28.60
N ARG A 69 -16.44 8.65 29.41
CA ARG A 69 -17.25 7.73 30.22
C ARG A 69 -18.14 8.46 31.23
N GLY A 70 -17.66 9.58 31.79
CA GLY A 70 -18.46 10.46 32.65
C GLY A 70 -19.63 11.08 31.89
N ILE A 71 -19.36 11.65 30.72
CA ILE A 71 -20.38 12.24 29.84
C ILE A 71 -21.42 11.19 29.42
N GLU A 72 -20.99 9.99 29.01
CA GLU A 72 -21.87 8.88 28.64
C GLU A 72 -22.77 8.46 29.81
N LYS A 73 -22.21 8.41 31.03
CA LYS A 73 -22.98 8.11 32.24
C LYS A 73 -24.02 9.18 32.51
N ASP A 74 -23.65 10.46 32.42
CA ASP A 74 -24.57 11.58 32.66
C ASP A 74 -25.69 11.62 31.60
N GLN A 75 -25.34 11.40 30.33
CA GLN A 75 -26.34 11.26 29.26
C GLN A 75 -27.24 10.04 29.46
N SER A 76 -26.70 8.90 29.90
CA SER A 76 -27.49 7.70 30.21
C SER A 76 -28.50 7.95 31.34
N VAL A 77 -28.09 8.67 32.39
CA VAL A 77 -28.99 9.07 33.49
C VAL A 77 -30.09 9.99 32.98
N TYR A 78 -29.74 10.98 32.15
CA TYR A 78 -30.71 11.90 31.55
C TYR A 78 -31.72 11.19 30.65
N LEU A 79 -31.26 10.29 29.78
CA LEU A 79 -32.12 9.50 28.90
C LEU A 79 -33.04 8.55 29.69
N LYS A 80 -32.54 7.92 30.76
CA LYS A 80 -33.37 7.12 31.68
C LYS A 80 -34.44 7.97 32.36
N SER A 81 -34.10 9.20 32.76
CA SER A 81 -35.06 10.12 33.35
C SER A 81 -36.18 10.51 32.37
N ILE A 82 -35.84 10.78 31.11
CA ILE A 82 -36.83 11.02 30.04
C ILE A 82 -37.70 9.78 29.85
N LEU A 83 -37.09 8.60 29.74
CA LEU A 83 -37.80 7.33 29.58
C LEU A 83 -38.81 7.11 30.72
N ASP A 84 -38.40 7.32 31.97
CA ASP A 84 -39.27 7.18 33.14
C ASP A 84 -40.39 8.22 33.15
N HIS A 85 -40.13 9.43 32.69
CA HIS A 85 -41.15 10.48 32.55
C HIS A 85 -42.18 10.10 31.48
N VAL A 86 -41.73 9.60 30.33
CA VAL A 86 -42.61 9.10 29.25
C VAL A 86 -43.45 7.92 29.73
N LYS A 87 -42.86 6.96 30.46
CA LYS A 87 -43.59 5.81 31.06
C LYS A 87 -44.67 6.24 32.04
N ARG A 88 -44.41 7.30 32.83
CA ARG A 88 -45.41 7.85 33.77
C ARG A 88 -46.56 8.55 33.05
N LEU A 89 -46.26 9.26 31.97
CA LEU A 89 -47.29 9.94 31.15
C LEU A 89 -48.12 8.95 30.31
N SER A 90 -47.54 7.84 29.85
CA SER A 90 -48.25 6.84 29.04
C SER A 90 -49.12 5.88 29.84
N GLY A 91 -49.09 5.95 31.18
CA GLY A 91 -50.00 5.21 32.07
C GLY A 91 -49.94 3.68 31.96
N SER A 92 -48.91 3.12 31.34
CA SER A 92 -48.81 1.66 31.10
C SER A 92 -47.52 1.09 31.71
N PRO A 93 -47.58 -0.05 32.43
CA PRO A 93 -46.39 -0.80 32.77
C PRO A 93 -45.87 -1.41 31.47
N VAL A 94 -44.95 -0.71 30.80
CA VAL A 94 -44.21 -1.29 29.68
C VAL A 94 -43.24 -2.31 30.28
N ALA A 95 -43.73 -3.54 30.48
CA ALA A 95 -42.90 -4.73 30.34
C ALA A 95 -42.12 -4.61 29.02
N PRO A 96 -40.96 -5.26 28.86
CA PRO A 96 -40.20 -5.20 27.60
C PRO A 96 -40.97 -5.95 26.50
N GLU A 97 -42.11 -5.41 26.09
CA GLU A 97 -42.86 -5.82 24.93
C GLU A 97 -42.17 -5.17 23.75
N VAL A 98 -41.28 -5.99 23.20
CA VAL A 98 -40.86 -5.95 21.82
C VAL A 98 -42.06 -5.48 20.95
N PRO A 99 -41.96 -4.36 20.21
CA PRO A 99 -43.09 -3.82 19.45
C PRO A 99 -43.75 -4.92 18.59
N ALA A 100 -45.07 -4.97 18.53
CA ALA A 100 -45.76 -5.90 17.63
C ALA A 100 -45.35 -5.59 16.17
N GLY A 101 -44.50 -6.45 15.59
CA GLY A 101 -43.83 -6.22 14.32
C GLY A 101 -42.30 -6.17 14.40
N PHE A 102 -41.69 -6.24 15.59
CA PHE A 102 -40.25 -6.40 15.74
C PHE A 102 -39.83 -7.79 15.25
N ASN A 103 -39.26 -7.83 14.05
CA ASN A 103 -38.62 -9.01 13.54
C ASN A 103 -37.11 -8.92 13.86
N PRO A 104 -36.60 -9.71 14.84
CA PRO A 104 -35.17 -9.73 15.15
C PRO A 104 -34.29 -10.15 13.96
N ASP A 105 -34.86 -10.79 12.94
CA ASP A 105 -34.15 -11.16 11.70
C ASP A 105 -33.98 -9.99 10.71
N GLU A 106 -34.67 -8.86 10.93
CA GLU A 106 -34.63 -7.69 10.03
C GLU A 106 -33.43 -6.77 10.32
N TYR A 107 -32.79 -6.93 11.48
CA TYR A 107 -31.63 -6.15 11.90
C TYR A 107 -30.39 -7.02 12.00
N ILE A 108 -29.39 -6.70 11.18
CA ILE A 108 -28.07 -7.34 11.29
C ILE A 108 -27.49 -7.00 12.67
N HIS A 109 -27.20 -8.04 13.47
CA HIS A 109 -26.56 -7.87 14.77
C HIS A 109 -25.27 -7.04 14.64
N ILE A 110 -25.04 -6.14 15.61
CA ILE A 110 -23.88 -5.24 15.65
C ILE A 110 -22.54 -5.96 15.40
N ASN A 111 -22.39 -7.19 15.91
CA ASN A 111 -21.20 -8.02 15.71
C ASN A 111 -20.98 -8.35 14.22
N LYS A 112 -22.05 -8.63 13.48
CA LYS A 112 -21.97 -8.94 12.06
C LYS A 112 -21.68 -7.70 11.22
N VAL A 113 -22.20 -6.54 11.62
CA VAL A 113 -21.84 -5.25 10.99
C VAL A 113 -20.35 -4.94 11.20
N GLN A 114 -19.84 -5.15 12.41
CA GLN A 114 -18.40 -4.95 12.71
C GLN A 114 -17.50 -5.89 11.90
N GLU A 115 -17.88 -7.17 11.78
CA GLU A 115 -17.15 -8.14 10.97
C GLU A 115 -17.12 -7.74 9.49
N LEU A 116 -18.29 -7.43 8.90
CA LEU A 116 -18.39 -7.00 7.49
C LEU A 116 -17.62 -5.72 7.21
N THR A 117 -17.60 -4.79 8.17
CA THR A 117 -16.81 -3.55 8.05
C THR A 117 -15.31 -3.87 8.03
N GLY A 118 -14.85 -4.77 8.90
CA GLY A 118 -13.45 -5.21 8.91
C GLY A 118 -13.03 -5.95 7.64
N GLU A 119 -13.90 -6.78 7.07
CA GLU A 119 -13.66 -7.43 5.77
C GLU A 119 -13.56 -6.40 4.64
N MET A 120 -14.44 -5.39 4.64
CA MET A 120 -14.44 -4.33 3.63
C MET A 120 -13.16 -3.49 3.69
N ASP A 121 -12.68 -3.16 4.89
CA ASP A 121 -11.41 -2.44 5.07
C ASP A 121 -10.22 -3.25 4.53
N LYS A 122 -10.20 -4.56 4.81
CA LYS A 122 -9.17 -5.46 4.29
C LYS A 122 -9.17 -5.54 2.76
N ILE A 123 -10.35 -5.74 2.15
CA ILE A 123 -10.49 -5.77 0.68
C ILE A 123 -10.07 -4.45 0.05
N THR A 124 -10.39 -3.33 0.70
CA THR A 124 -10.01 -1.99 0.23
C THR A 124 -8.50 -1.81 0.27
N GLN A 125 -7.83 -2.30 1.31
CA GLN A 125 -6.37 -2.28 1.42
C GLN A 125 -5.70 -3.15 0.35
N GLU A 126 -6.18 -4.38 0.15
CA GLU A 126 -5.65 -5.30 -0.87
C GLU A 126 -5.80 -4.70 -2.29
N ASN A 127 -6.96 -4.09 -2.58
CA ASN A 127 -7.17 -3.39 -3.85
C ASN A 127 -6.23 -2.20 -4.04
N ALA A 128 -5.94 -1.44 -2.98
CA ALA A 128 -5.01 -0.33 -3.05
C ALA A 128 -3.58 -0.81 -3.33
N GLN A 129 -3.16 -1.92 -2.71
CA GLN A 129 -1.87 -2.56 -2.96
C GLN A 129 -1.74 -3.07 -4.39
N ALA A 130 -2.72 -3.84 -4.87
CA ALA A 130 -2.74 -4.36 -6.23
C ALA A 130 -2.70 -3.23 -7.28
N LYS A 131 -3.47 -2.16 -7.08
CA LYS A 131 -3.40 -0.96 -7.94
C LYS A 131 -2.03 -0.30 -7.91
N GLY A 132 -1.36 -0.30 -6.76
CA GLY A 132 0.01 0.21 -6.62
C GLY A 132 1.03 -0.62 -7.41
N GLU A 133 0.94 -1.94 -7.35
CA GLU A 133 1.80 -2.85 -8.11
C GLU A 133 1.59 -2.71 -9.61
N ILE A 134 0.33 -2.63 -10.06
CA ILE A 134 0.00 -2.39 -11.47
C ILE A 134 0.68 -1.11 -11.98
N ARG A 135 0.63 -0.02 -11.20
CA ARG A 135 1.28 1.25 -11.59
C ARG A 135 2.80 1.12 -11.67
N LYS A 136 3.43 0.38 -10.75
CA LYS A 136 4.88 0.13 -10.78
C LYS A 136 5.27 -0.64 -12.03
N LEU A 137 4.59 -1.75 -12.30
CA LEU A 137 4.83 -2.58 -13.48
C LEU A 137 4.60 -1.79 -14.78
N GLN A 138 3.55 -0.97 -14.85
CA GLN A 138 3.32 -0.09 -16.01
C GLN A 138 4.48 0.90 -16.23
N THR A 139 5.00 1.48 -15.15
CA THR A 139 6.14 2.40 -15.21
C THR A 139 7.42 1.68 -15.67
N GLU A 140 7.67 0.49 -15.14
CA GLU A 140 8.82 -0.34 -15.51
C GLU A 140 8.76 -0.75 -16.98
N LEU A 141 7.58 -1.16 -17.46
CA LEU A 141 7.33 -1.51 -18.86
C LEU A 141 7.52 -0.29 -19.79
N GLU A 142 7.15 0.91 -19.36
CA GLU A 142 7.39 2.14 -20.12
C GLU A 142 8.87 2.51 -20.17
N ILE A 143 9.61 2.33 -19.07
CA ILE A 143 11.06 2.53 -19.02
C ILE A 143 11.77 1.53 -19.94
N GLU A 144 11.36 0.27 -19.92
CA GLU A 144 11.94 -0.78 -20.76
C GLU A 144 11.63 -0.56 -22.24
N ARG A 145 10.42 -0.10 -22.57
CA ARG A 145 10.06 0.38 -23.92
C ARG A 145 10.93 1.54 -24.39
N LYS A 146 11.26 2.49 -23.52
CA LYS A 146 12.15 3.63 -23.85
C LYS A 146 13.62 3.24 -23.95
N LYS A 147 14.04 2.14 -23.33
CA LYS A 147 15.40 1.57 -23.44
C LYS A 147 15.59 0.70 -24.68
N ALA A 148 14.53 0.16 -25.26
CA ALA A 148 14.60 -0.51 -26.55
C ALA A 148 14.97 0.52 -27.65
N PRO A 149 15.92 0.21 -28.55
CA PRO A 149 16.29 1.13 -29.61
C PRO A 149 15.07 1.39 -30.50
N GLU A 150 14.75 2.67 -30.69
CA GLU A 150 13.73 3.12 -31.65
C GLU A 150 14.10 2.60 -33.04
N GLY A 151 13.47 1.50 -33.46
CA GLY A 151 13.77 0.85 -34.73
C GLY A 151 13.22 -0.57 -34.93
N SER A 152 12.56 -1.19 -33.95
CA SER A 152 11.81 -2.42 -34.21
C SER A 152 10.38 -2.06 -34.59
N GLY A 153 10.13 -1.77 -35.87
CA GLY A 153 8.77 -1.85 -36.37
C GLY A 153 8.19 -3.20 -36.00
N GLN A 154 6.97 -3.14 -35.48
CA GLN A 154 6.33 -4.30 -34.89
C GLN A 154 5.98 -5.26 -36.03
N VAL A 155 6.86 -6.22 -36.29
CA VAL A 155 6.67 -7.24 -37.31
C VAL A 155 5.36 -7.96 -37.03
N ASN A 156 4.42 -7.87 -37.96
CA ASN A 156 3.10 -8.47 -37.79
C ASN A 156 3.17 -9.99 -38.00
N THR A 157 3.35 -10.72 -36.90
CA THR A 157 3.53 -12.18 -36.89
C THR A 157 2.38 -12.94 -37.57
N LYS A 158 1.14 -12.40 -37.52
CA LYS A 158 0.00 -13.01 -38.20
C LYS A 158 0.15 -13.00 -39.72
N VAL A 159 0.61 -11.87 -40.27
CA VAL A 159 0.83 -11.72 -41.72
C VAL A 159 1.97 -12.63 -42.19
N ILE A 160 3.00 -12.83 -41.38
CA ILE A 160 4.09 -13.77 -41.71
C ILE A 160 3.57 -15.21 -41.76
N LEU A 161 2.77 -15.63 -40.77
CA LEU A 161 2.18 -16.97 -40.75
C LEU A 161 1.29 -17.20 -41.98
N GLU A 162 0.42 -16.24 -42.33
CA GLU A 162 -0.40 -16.32 -43.55
C GLU A 162 0.44 -16.47 -44.83
N ILE A 163 1.57 -15.76 -44.94
CA ILE A 163 2.45 -15.87 -46.09
C ILE A 163 3.10 -17.26 -46.16
N LEU A 164 3.52 -17.81 -45.01
CA LEU A 164 4.10 -19.14 -44.94
C LEU A 164 3.09 -20.22 -45.31
N ASP A 165 1.86 -20.13 -44.81
CA ASP A 165 0.79 -21.09 -45.13
C ASP A 165 0.48 -21.09 -46.63
N ILE A 166 0.38 -19.92 -47.25
CA ILE A 166 0.13 -19.83 -48.70
C ILE A 166 1.31 -20.39 -49.53
N LEU A 167 2.55 -20.15 -49.10
CA LEU A 167 3.71 -20.74 -49.77
C LEU A 167 3.74 -22.26 -49.61
N ASP A 168 3.32 -22.78 -48.46
CA ASP A 168 3.22 -24.21 -48.20
C ASP A 168 2.10 -24.88 -49.01
N GLU A 169 0.97 -24.21 -49.19
CA GLU A 169 -0.13 -24.68 -50.04
C GLU A 169 0.21 -24.66 -51.53
N LYS A 170 0.98 -23.66 -51.97
CA LYS A 170 1.31 -23.46 -53.40
C LYS A 170 2.51 -24.26 -53.85
N LYS A 171 3.27 -24.87 -52.93
CA LYS A 171 4.39 -25.75 -53.28
C LYS A 171 3.86 -27.02 -53.96
N GLN A 172 4.45 -27.36 -55.10
CA GLN A 172 4.14 -28.58 -55.83
C GLN A 172 5.31 -29.54 -55.69
N THR A 173 5.04 -30.80 -55.36
CA THR A 173 6.05 -31.86 -55.40
C THR A 173 6.40 -32.16 -56.85
N SER A 174 7.69 -32.15 -57.18
CA SER A 174 8.12 -32.52 -58.52
C SER A 174 7.96 -34.03 -58.72
N THR A 175 7.30 -34.44 -59.80
CA THR A 175 7.08 -35.86 -60.13
C THR A 175 8.40 -36.62 -60.39
N PHE A 176 9.46 -35.91 -60.74
CA PHE A 176 10.76 -36.48 -61.11
C PHE A 176 11.86 -36.27 -60.06
N ASP A 177 11.63 -35.37 -59.10
CA ASP A 177 12.60 -35.01 -58.07
C ASP A 177 11.86 -34.76 -56.75
N LEU A 178 11.77 -35.83 -55.96
CA LEU A 178 11.03 -35.86 -54.70
C LEU A 178 11.66 -34.95 -53.62
N ASP A 179 12.90 -34.53 -53.80
CA ASP A 179 13.62 -33.65 -52.87
C ASP A 179 13.47 -32.16 -53.24
N SER A 180 12.72 -31.85 -54.31
CA SER A 180 12.50 -30.47 -54.77
C SER A 180 11.02 -30.08 -54.79
N TYR A 181 10.76 -28.85 -54.36
CA TYR A 181 9.47 -28.20 -54.51
C TYR A 181 9.51 -27.19 -55.66
N ARG A 182 8.43 -27.14 -56.43
CA ARG A 182 8.22 -26.12 -57.47
C ARG A 182 7.13 -25.15 -57.02
N ILE A 183 7.41 -23.86 -57.18
CA ILE A 183 6.45 -22.77 -56.99
C ILE A 183 6.52 -21.89 -58.23
N ASP A 184 5.36 -21.42 -58.69
CA ASP A 184 5.31 -20.44 -59.76
C ASP A 184 6.07 -19.16 -59.39
N LYS A 185 6.95 -18.70 -60.29
CA LYS A 185 7.85 -17.58 -60.04
C LYS A 185 7.10 -16.30 -59.66
N SER A 186 5.98 -16.01 -60.32
CA SER A 186 5.19 -14.81 -60.02
C SER A 186 4.56 -14.86 -58.63
N THR A 187 4.15 -16.05 -58.20
CA THR A 187 3.61 -16.31 -56.87
C THR A 187 4.71 -16.14 -55.80
N PHE A 188 5.88 -16.73 -56.02
CA PHE A 188 7.03 -16.60 -55.12
C PHE A 188 7.45 -15.14 -54.96
N ASP A 189 7.68 -14.43 -56.06
CA ASP A 189 8.15 -13.04 -56.05
C ASP A 189 7.16 -12.10 -55.33
N LYS A 190 5.86 -12.30 -55.53
CA LYS A 190 4.80 -11.53 -54.87
C LYS A 190 4.83 -11.69 -53.35
N TYR A 191 4.92 -12.93 -52.85
CA TYR A 191 4.90 -13.19 -51.41
C TYR A 191 6.22 -12.83 -50.72
N ILE A 192 7.35 -12.98 -51.41
CA ILE A 192 8.65 -12.50 -50.94
C ILE A 192 8.70 -10.97 -50.85
N ALA A 193 8.14 -10.25 -51.83
CA ALA A 193 8.05 -8.79 -51.78
C ALA A 193 7.19 -8.32 -50.59
N ARG A 194 6.05 -8.98 -50.35
CA ARG A 194 5.18 -8.71 -49.19
C ARG A 194 5.91 -8.98 -47.87
N LEU A 195 6.60 -10.11 -47.75
CA LEU A 195 7.41 -10.44 -46.56
C LEU A 195 8.50 -9.40 -46.30
N LYS A 196 9.24 -9.00 -47.34
CA LYS A 196 10.27 -7.95 -47.24
C LYS A 196 9.69 -6.60 -46.82
N SER A 197 8.47 -6.27 -47.24
CA SER A 197 7.80 -5.03 -46.83
C SER A 197 7.37 -5.04 -45.35
N GLU A 198 6.98 -6.20 -44.81
CA GLU A 198 6.63 -6.33 -43.39
C GLU A 198 7.85 -6.40 -42.46
N LEU A 199 9.00 -6.89 -42.96
CA LEU A 199 10.25 -6.93 -42.19
C LEU A 199 11.04 -5.61 -42.23
N LYS A 200 10.71 -4.69 -43.13
CA LYS A 200 11.35 -3.37 -43.27
C LYS A 200 10.58 -2.23 -42.58
N LYS A 201 9.38 -2.52 -42.05
CA LYS A 201 8.63 -1.58 -41.21
C LYS A 201 9.25 -1.54 -39.83
#